data_AF-A0A392NCP7-F1
#
_entry.id   AF-A0A392NCP7-F1
#
_cell.length_a   1.000
_cell.length_b   1.000
_cell.length_c   1.000
_cell.angle_alpha   90.00
_cell.angle_beta   90.00
_cell.angle_gamma   90.00
#
_symmetry.space_group_name_H-M   'P 1'
#
loop_
_entity.id
_entity.type
_entity.pdbx_description
1 polymer ?
#
loop_
_entity_poly.entity_id
_entity_poly.type
_entity_poly.pdbx_seq_one_letter_code
_entity_poly.pdbx_strand_id
1 'polypeptide(L)'
;YAFFENAVEARIKVKFSNIKSDFGLYGVIAARTSVIVDPAFSSILFFRDKDEKLQLEVGKDLDITLLRSIVGVPLGSKLILQFGLCTDDNEKIQVTLPIDVVNVQHKGTHDAAASCDKCSINVEIEWRCEREPKPDLMST
;
A
#
# COMPACT_ATOMS: atom_id res chain seq x y z
N TYR A 1 15.32 -4.90 -10.77
CA TYR A 1 14.63 -3.65 -10.41
C TYR A 1 14.61 -2.77 -11.65
N ALA A 2 13.44 -2.36 -12.14
CA ALA A 2 13.35 -1.38 -13.21
C ALA A 2 13.57 0.01 -12.58
N PHE A 3 14.68 0.65 -12.93
CA PHE A 3 14.95 2.03 -12.54
C PHE A 3 14.12 2.93 -13.44
N PHE A 4 13.13 3.62 -12.86
CA PHE A 4 12.42 4.69 -13.53
C PHE A 4 13.08 6.00 -13.12
N GLU A 5 13.85 6.64 -14.03
CA GLU A 5 14.51 7.95 -13.79
C GLU A 5 13.53 9.07 -13.37
N ASN A 6 12.23 8.83 -13.60
CA ASN A 6 11.09 9.69 -13.29
C ASN A 6 10.06 8.97 -12.39
N ALA A 7 10.49 8.33 -11.31
CA ALA A 7 9.59 7.76 -10.31
C ALA A 7 10.01 8.13 -8.88
N VAL A 8 9.06 7.97 -7.97
CA VAL A 8 9.25 8.08 -6.52
C VAL A 8 9.03 6.73 -5.85
N GLU A 9 9.74 6.49 -4.77
CA GLU A 9 9.52 5.34 -3.91
C GLU A 9 8.33 5.62 -2.98
N ALA A 10 7.32 4.76 -3.01
CA ALA A 10 6.23 4.74 -2.05
C ALA A 10 6.46 3.60 -1.05
N ARG A 11 6.65 3.94 0.23
CA ARG A 11 6.67 2.97 1.32
C ARG A 11 5.30 2.91 1.96
N ILE A 12 4.70 1.74 1.93
CA ILE A 12 3.30 1.50 2.27
C ILE A 12 3.24 0.78 3.60
N LYS A 13 2.43 1.28 4.52
CA LYS A 13 1.97 0.54 5.70
C LYS A 13 0.46 0.45 5.65
N VAL A 14 -0.08 -0.69 6.06
CA VAL A 14 -1.52 -0.94 6.14
C VAL A 14 -1.86 -1.35 7.55
N LYS A 15 -2.87 -0.73 8.12
CA LYS A 15 -3.33 -0.94 9.48
C LYS A 15 -4.84 -1.14 9.51
N PHE A 16 -5.29 -2.20 10.16
CA PHE A 16 -6.70 -2.40 10.48
C PHE A 16 -6.97 -1.85 11.88
N SER A 17 -8.03 -1.05 12.02
CA SER A 17 -8.45 -0.47 13.29
C SER A 17 -9.97 -0.49 13.44
N ASN A 18 -10.48 -0.06 14.60
CA ASN A 18 -11.92 0.01 14.88
C ASN A 18 -12.66 -1.31 14.58
N ILE A 19 -12.04 -2.43 14.93
CA ILE A 19 -12.59 -3.77 14.70
C ILE A 19 -13.83 -3.97 15.57
N LYS A 20 -14.99 -4.19 14.94
CA LYS A 20 -16.29 -4.30 15.61
C LYS A 20 -16.66 -5.72 16.05
N SER A 21 -16.05 -6.73 15.44
CA SER A 21 -16.23 -8.14 15.77
C SER A 21 -14.95 -8.91 15.45
N ASP A 22 -14.69 -10.04 16.10
CA ASP A 22 -13.56 -10.90 15.76
C ASP A 22 -13.85 -11.62 14.43
N PHE A 23 -12.86 -11.67 13.53
CA PHE A 23 -12.98 -12.41 12.27
C PHE A 23 -11.61 -12.75 11.67
N GLY A 24 -11.59 -13.80 10.84
CA GLY A 24 -10.43 -14.12 10.01
C GLY A 24 -10.47 -13.40 8.67
N LEU A 25 -9.33 -12.88 8.22
CA LEU A 25 -9.16 -12.15 6.97
C LEU A 25 -8.10 -12.80 6.08
N TYR A 26 -8.42 -13.00 4.82
CA TYR A 26 -7.49 -13.49 3.80
C TYR A 26 -7.74 -12.79 2.47
N GLY A 27 -6.88 -13.03 1.49
CA GLY A 27 -6.98 -12.45 0.15
C GLY A 27 -5.74 -11.65 -0.24
N VAL A 28 -5.93 -10.61 -1.05
CA VAL A 28 -4.87 -9.88 -1.74
C VAL A 28 -4.94 -8.39 -1.40
N ILE A 29 -3.78 -7.79 -1.13
CA ILE A 29 -3.58 -6.34 -1.28
C ILE A 29 -2.53 -6.14 -2.36
N ALA A 30 -2.85 -5.36 -3.38
CA ALA A 30 -1.96 -5.07 -4.49
C ALA A 30 -1.83 -3.56 -4.71
N ALA A 31 -0.69 -3.14 -5.25
CA ALA A 31 -0.45 -1.80 -5.75
C ALA A 31 -0.28 -1.83 -7.27
N ARG A 32 -0.87 -0.86 -7.95
CA ARG A 32 -0.57 -0.55 -9.35
C ARG A 32 -0.50 0.96 -9.54
N THR A 33 -0.17 1.41 -10.74
CA THR A 33 -0.15 2.84 -11.06
C THR A 33 -1.22 3.18 -12.08
N SER A 34 -1.59 4.45 -12.19
CA SER A 34 -2.58 4.88 -13.20
C SER A 34 -2.07 4.74 -14.64
N VAL A 35 -0.76 4.69 -14.84
CA VAL A 35 -0.11 4.55 -16.15
C VAL A 35 0.25 3.11 -16.50
N ILE A 36 0.55 2.29 -15.49
CA ILE A 36 0.85 0.87 -15.63
C ILE A 36 -0.32 0.08 -15.03
N VAL A 37 -1.26 -0.30 -15.89
CA VAL A 37 -2.54 -0.90 -15.52
C VAL A 37 -2.54 -2.43 -15.64
N ASP A 38 -1.61 -3.00 -16.38
CA ASP A 38 -1.55 -4.45 -16.61
C ASP A 38 -1.29 -5.20 -15.28
N PRO A 39 -2.12 -6.21 -14.94
CA PRO A 39 -1.99 -7.03 -13.74
C PRO A 39 -0.58 -7.59 -13.51
N ALA A 40 0.18 -7.89 -14.56
CA ALA A 40 1.53 -8.44 -14.45
C ALA A 40 2.54 -7.45 -13.82
N PHE A 41 2.25 -6.15 -13.89
CA PHE A 41 3.09 -5.11 -13.30
C PHE A 41 2.55 -4.59 -11.96
N SER A 42 1.42 -5.13 -11.50
CA SER A 42 0.94 -4.85 -10.14
C SER A 42 1.85 -5.53 -9.12
N SER A 43 2.19 -4.80 -8.06
CA SER A 43 2.97 -5.34 -6.95
C SER A 43 2.02 -5.93 -5.92
N ILE A 44 2.08 -7.25 -5.72
CA ILE A 44 1.39 -7.91 -4.61
C ILE A 44 2.10 -7.51 -3.31
N LEU A 45 1.37 -6.80 -2.45
CA LEU A 45 1.87 -6.31 -1.17
C LEU A 45 1.52 -7.27 -0.05
N PHE A 46 0.34 -7.89 -0.11
CA PHE A 46 -0.12 -8.88 0.86
C PHE A 46 -0.85 -9.98 0.11
N PHE A 47 -0.58 -11.22 0.49
CA PHE A 47 -1.32 -12.37 0.01
C PHE A 47 -1.40 -13.38 1.14
N ARG A 48 -2.62 -13.83 1.44
CA ARG A 48 -2.90 -14.98 2.28
C ARG A 48 -4.06 -15.75 1.68
N ASP A 49 -3.95 -17.07 1.68
CA ASP A 49 -5.08 -17.92 1.31
C ASP A 49 -6.02 -18.13 2.50
N LYS A 50 -7.07 -18.91 2.27
CA LYS A 50 -8.09 -19.20 3.28
C LYS A 50 -7.53 -19.97 4.48
N ASP A 51 -6.51 -20.79 4.27
CA ASP A 51 -5.92 -21.66 5.30
C ASP A 51 -4.94 -20.88 6.18
N GLU A 52 -4.36 -19.80 5.65
CA GLU A 52 -3.43 -18.90 6.35
C GLU A 52 -4.08 -17.62 6.89
N LYS A 53 -5.42 -17.57 7.02
CA LYS A 53 -6.15 -16.35 7.39
C LYS A 53 -5.57 -15.63 8.62
N LEU A 54 -5.52 -14.30 8.54
CA LEU A 54 -5.09 -13.41 9.61
C LEU A 54 -6.26 -13.18 10.58
N GLN A 55 -6.04 -13.40 11.87
CA GLN A 55 -7.08 -13.13 12.87
C GLN A 55 -7.06 -11.68 13.32
N LEU A 56 -8.23 -11.04 13.26
CA LEU A 56 -8.49 -9.69 13.73
C LEU A 56 -9.37 -9.77 14.98
N GLU A 57 -8.95 -9.08 16.04
CA GLU A 57 -9.58 -9.12 17.36
C GLU A 57 -10.15 -7.74 17.74
N VAL A 58 -11.32 -7.71 18.34
CA VAL A 58 -11.99 -6.48 18.79
C VAL A 58 -11.11 -5.69 19.73
N GLY A 59 -11.13 -4.37 19.54
CA GLY A 59 -10.41 -3.42 20.40
C GLY A 59 -8.88 -3.42 20.21
N LYS A 60 -8.36 -4.21 19.28
CA LYS A 60 -6.95 -4.17 18.89
C LYS A 60 -6.81 -3.54 17.52
N ASP A 61 -5.79 -2.71 17.41
CA ASP A 61 -5.31 -2.26 16.12
C ASP A 61 -4.24 -3.23 15.63
N LEU A 62 -4.22 -3.52 14.32
CA LEU A 62 -3.29 -4.49 13.74
C LEU A 62 -2.60 -3.91 12.49
N ASP A 63 -1.28 -3.77 12.59
CA ASP A 63 -0.43 -3.48 11.44
C ASP A 63 -0.21 -4.76 10.63
N ILE A 64 -0.51 -4.70 9.32
CA ILE A 64 -0.31 -5.83 8.42
C ILE A 64 1.15 -5.88 7.99
N THR A 65 1.77 -7.04 8.20
CA THR A 65 3.06 -7.33 7.57
C THR A 65 2.85 -7.58 6.08
N LEU A 66 3.37 -6.68 5.25
CA LEU A 66 3.34 -6.80 3.79
C LEU A 66 4.52 -7.66 3.29
N LEU A 67 4.28 -8.53 2.32
CA LEU A 67 5.29 -9.26 1.54
C LEU A 67 6.25 -8.29 0.82
N ARG A 68 5.69 -7.18 0.32
CA ARG A 68 6.43 -6.05 -0.23
C ARG A 68 5.75 -4.78 0.23
N SER A 69 6.51 -3.88 0.86
CA SER A 69 6.01 -2.58 1.31
C SER A 69 6.49 -1.42 0.45
N ILE A 70 7.35 -1.67 -0.54
CA ILE A 70 7.99 -0.63 -1.35
C ILE A 70 7.58 -0.78 -2.81
N VAL A 71 7.07 0.31 -3.40
CA VAL A 71 6.61 0.36 -4.80
C VAL A 71 7.15 1.61 -5.48
N GLY A 72 7.66 1.46 -6.70
CA GLY A 72 8.02 2.60 -7.55
C GLY A 72 6.80 3.18 -8.26
N VAL A 73 6.60 4.48 -8.14
CA VAL A 73 5.45 5.19 -8.72
C VAL A 73 5.95 6.27 -9.68
N PRO A 74 5.67 6.18 -10.99
CA PRO A 74 6.05 7.21 -11.95
C PRO A 74 5.50 8.60 -11.57
N LEU A 75 6.31 9.62 -11.77
CA LEU A 75 5.91 11.02 -11.59
C LEU A 75 4.76 11.36 -12.54
N GLY A 76 3.80 12.16 -12.06
CA GLY A 76 2.58 12.49 -12.80
C GLY A 76 1.58 11.35 -12.92
N SER A 77 1.83 10.21 -12.27
CA SER A 77 0.86 9.11 -12.13
C SER A 77 0.25 9.07 -10.73
N LYS A 78 -0.75 8.20 -10.53
CA LYS A 78 -1.32 7.89 -9.22
C LYS A 78 -0.86 6.50 -8.77
N LEU A 79 -0.60 6.34 -7.48
CA LEU A 79 -0.57 5.03 -6.85
C LEU A 79 -2.01 4.57 -6.63
N ILE A 80 -2.33 3.33 -6.98
CA ILE A 80 -3.66 2.75 -6.78
C ILE A 80 -3.48 1.50 -5.94
N LEU A 81 -4.00 1.53 -4.72
CA LEU A 81 -4.06 0.35 -3.86
C LEU A 81 -5.40 -0.35 -4.05
N GLN A 82 -5.34 -1.67 -4.22
CA GLN A 82 -6.50 -2.52 -4.41
C GLN A 82 -6.50 -3.61 -3.34
N PHE A 83 -7.59 -3.69 -2.60
CA PHE A 83 -7.82 -4.67 -1.55
C PHE A 83 -8.90 -5.59 -2.06
N GLY A 84 -8.55 -6.86 -2.30
CA GLY A 84 -9.48 -7.93 -2.61
C GLY A 84 -9.43 -8.94 -1.48
N LEU A 85 -10.16 -8.65 -0.41
CA LEU A 85 -10.11 -9.42 0.83
C LEU A 85 -11.40 -10.20 1.02
N CYS A 86 -11.31 -11.29 1.77
CA CYS A 86 -12.41 -12.15 2.14
C CYS A 86 -12.33 -12.44 3.64
N THR A 87 -13.49 -12.52 4.27
CA THR A 87 -13.62 -12.91 5.67
C THR A 87 -13.98 -14.41 5.79
N ASP A 88 -13.93 -14.94 7.00
CA ASP A 88 -14.32 -16.33 7.29
C ASP A 88 -15.80 -16.65 7.08
N ASP A 89 -16.68 -15.66 7.20
CA ASP A 89 -18.10 -15.75 6.78
C ASP A 89 -18.31 -15.53 5.27
N ASN A 90 -17.23 -15.50 4.48
CA ASN A 90 -17.20 -15.31 3.03
C ASN A 90 -17.73 -13.95 2.54
N GLU A 91 -17.77 -12.95 3.41
CA GLU A 91 -17.96 -11.56 3.00
C GLU A 91 -16.75 -11.10 2.18
N LYS A 92 -17.01 -10.34 1.11
CA LYS A 92 -15.96 -9.82 0.22
C LYS A 92 -15.78 -8.34 0.48
N ILE A 93 -14.56 -7.96 0.85
CA ILE A 93 -14.16 -6.57 1.03
C ILE A 93 -13.35 -6.16 -0.20
N GLN A 94 -13.93 -5.29 -1.02
CA GLN A 94 -13.30 -4.75 -2.23
C GLN A 94 -13.11 -3.25 -2.09
N VAL A 95 -11.86 -2.82 -1.94
CA VAL A 95 -11.51 -1.40 -1.78
C VAL A 95 -10.50 -1.01 -2.86
N THR A 96 -10.73 0.13 -3.50
CA THR A 96 -9.76 0.76 -4.42
C THR A 96 -9.47 2.17 -3.94
N LEU A 97 -8.20 2.44 -3.61
CA LEU A 97 -7.73 3.73 -3.12
C LEU A 97 -6.76 4.35 -4.13
N PRO A 98 -7.21 5.35 -4.92
CA PRO A 98 -6.31 6.17 -5.72
C PRO A 98 -5.63 7.21 -4.83
N ILE A 99 -4.31 7.27 -4.90
CA ILE A 99 -3.46 8.16 -4.11
C ILE A 99 -2.64 8.99 -5.09
N ASP A 100 -2.84 10.31 -5.05
CA ASP A 100 -2.09 11.25 -5.84
C ASP A 100 -0.66 11.38 -5.31
N VAL A 101 0.31 11.39 -6.24
CA VAL A 101 1.71 11.68 -5.90
C VAL A 101 1.80 13.18 -5.61
N VAL A 102 1.95 13.56 -4.35
CA VAL A 102 2.06 14.97 -3.94
C VAL A 102 3.50 15.45 -4.13
N ASN A 103 3.63 16.70 -4.57
CA ASN A 103 4.83 17.37 -5.08
C ASN A 103 6.20 16.85 -4.58
N VAL A 104 7.04 16.52 -5.56
CA VAL A 104 8.31 15.78 -5.57
C VAL A 104 9.45 16.39 -4.75
N GLN A 105 9.19 17.44 -3.96
CA GLN A 105 10.31 18.13 -3.31
C GLN A 105 10.73 17.52 -1.99
N HIS A 106 9.87 17.03 -1.10
CA HIS A 106 10.32 16.56 0.21
C HIS A 106 9.59 15.29 0.64
N LYS A 107 10.25 14.50 1.51
CA LYS A 107 9.65 13.39 2.25
C LYS A 107 8.30 13.84 2.81
N GLY A 108 7.27 13.07 2.52
CA GLY A 108 5.91 13.38 2.95
C GLY A 108 5.18 12.11 3.31
N THR A 109 4.32 12.20 4.33
CA THR A 109 3.39 11.15 4.72
C THR A 109 2.03 11.48 4.13
N HIS A 110 1.40 10.50 3.49
CA HIS A 110 0.02 10.58 3.05
C HIS A 110 -0.80 9.48 3.73
N ASP A 111 -1.86 9.89 4.41
CA ASP A 111 -2.79 8.99 5.05
C ASP A 111 -4.01 8.80 4.15
N ALA A 112 -4.27 7.57 3.75
CA ALA A 112 -5.48 7.17 3.05
C ALA A 112 -6.29 6.22 3.92
N ALA A 113 -7.56 6.51 4.12
CA ALA A 113 -8.47 5.67 4.91
C ALA A 113 -9.56 5.10 4.01
N ALA A 114 -9.88 3.83 4.25
CA ALA A 114 -11.07 3.15 3.78
C ALA A 114 -11.78 2.50 4.97
N SER A 115 -13.05 2.17 4.81
CA SER A 115 -13.80 1.45 5.83
C SER A 115 -14.69 0.40 5.19
N CYS A 116 -14.96 -0.64 5.97
CA CYS A 116 -16.02 -1.60 5.72
C CYS A 116 -16.89 -1.72 6.98
N ASP A 117 -17.92 -2.56 6.93
CA ASP A 117 -18.85 -2.69 8.05
C ASP A 117 -18.19 -3.25 9.32
N LYS A 118 -17.11 -4.04 9.18
CA LYS A 118 -16.42 -4.72 10.29
C LYS A 118 -15.21 -3.97 10.86
N CYS A 119 -14.53 -3.14 10.07
CA CYS A 119 -13.30 -2.47 10.48
C CYS A 119 -12.97 -1.25 9.60
N SER A 120 -12.06 -0.40 10.09
CA SER A 120 -11.39 0.65 9.33
C SER A 120 -10.06 0.12 8.78
N ILE A 121 -9.73 0.50 7.55
CA ILE A 121 -8.47 0.21 6.88
C ILE A 121 -7.73 1.54 6.70
N ASN A 122 -6.62 1.71 7.40
CA ASN A 122 -5.77 2.88 7.31
C ASN A 122 -4.51 2.53 6.54
N VAL A 123 -4.11 3.40 5.64
CA VAL A 123 -2.92 3.26 4.83
C VAL A 123 -2.06 4.50 5.05
N GLU A 124 -0.82 4.28 5.43
CA GLU A 124 0.21 5.32 5.51
C GLU A 124 1.16 5.13 4.34
N ILE A 125 1.42 6.20 3.58
CA ILE A 125 2.40 6.22 2.50
C ILE A 125 3.51 7.21 2.85
N GLU A 126 4.74 6.73 2.96
CA GLU A 126 5.93 7.58 3.02
C GLU A 126 6.58 7.66 1.64
N TRP A 127 6.66 8.86 1.08
CA TRP A 127 7.28 9.11 -0.22
C TRP A 127 8.77 9.43 -0.08
N ARG A 128 9.62 8.81 -0.91
CA ARG A 128 11.06 9.10 -1.01
C ARG A 128 11.50 9.31 -2.46
N CYS A 129 12.33 10.33 -2.68
CA CYS A 129 13.02 10.57 -3.94
C CYS A 129 14.50 10.19 -3.78
N GLU A 130 15.07 9.38 -4.67
CA GLU A 130 16.51 9.02 -4.61
C GLU A 130 17.46 10.10 -5.15
N ARG A 131 17.02 11.35 -5.33
CA ARG A 131 17.91 12.44 -5.72
C ARG A 131 18.45 13.19 -4.49
N GLU A 132 19.36 12.57 -3.75
CA GLU A 132 20.44 13.37 -3.15
C GLU A 132 21.50 13.55 -4.25
N PRO A 133 21.79 14.78 -4.72
CA PRO A 133 22.97 14.97 -5.54
C PRO A 133 24.17 14.56 -4.67
N LYS A 134 24.98 13.62 -5.16
CA LYS A 134 26.33 13.47 -4.62
C LYS A 134 26.96 14.87 -4.65
N PRO A 135 27.51 15.38 -3.54
CA PRO A 135 28.30 16.60 -3.63
C PRO A 135 29.38 16.31 -4.67
N ASP A 136 29.36 17.07 -5.77
CA ASP A 136 30.43 17.05 -6.75
C ASP A 136 31.73 17.17 -5.97
N LEU A 137 32.52 16.09 -5.98
CA LEU A 137 33.94 16.16 -5.73
C LEU A 137 34.49 17.03 -6.87
N MET A 138 34.41 18.36 -6.69
CA MET A 138 35.14 19.30 -7.51
C MET A 138 36.59 18.84 -7.45
N SER A 139 37.04 18.41 -8.62
CA SER A 139 38.38 17.93 -8.84
C SER A 139 39.37 19.02 -8.41
N THR A 140 40.38 18.57 -7.67
CA THR A 140 41.58 19.31 -7.26
C THR A 140 42.21 20.11 -8.38
#